data_AF-A0A9P1C282-F1
#
_entry.id   AF-A0A9P1C282-F1
#
_cell.length_a   1.000
_cell.length_b   1.000
_cell.length_c   1.000
_cell.angle_alpha   90.00
_cell.angle_beta   90.00
_cell.angle_gamma   90.00
#
_symmetry.space_group_name_H-M   'P 1'
#
loop_
_entity.id
_entity.type
_entity.pdbx_description
1 polymer ?
#
loop_
_entity_poly.entity_id
_entity_poly.type
_entity_poly.pdbx_seq_one_letter_code
_entity_poly.pdbx_strand_id
1 'polypeptide(L)'
;MKSEYLGFLLTLRFTLTLGAGDHPYEWGGIFETPESNYMWTAQKVNQNYADPSLTMVAWPVTTFTKEALHALEEQAEDAMNMTCTDVQAGGTIVPASNTCFRLVFQQIAWQSLYNIDASSAAGIAFFTNHVPTEFEATAHYLKDDHGDDIEPKATIPEAAAKATEETTDWGPPMLGALTVNLATFIGVFLLFPPVKKMSARPLFGAMLFAFAAGALLACAFFLLLFEATHLVAVGWSAEVDVVWRWGTMILAGLVLPPVVETICSIIMLAVKGGSAASPSGEESSVEAGKAETEDPVAKFRATARLVGAVVIGDFFHNLCDGFFIGAAFKGCGNSFGWSVIVGTILHELPQEVADFVILTGPDVALGIAKALAANFISGTSVLIGTAIVLSAQVDDATIGLILAFGGGVYLHLGATDCLPKLYDPKLGFGQRLAAFAAFVLGAIVIGLILIGHEHCVPEGGEGHGGHGGGHGDAHGGGH
;
A
#
# COMPACT_ATOMS: atom_id res chain seq x y z
N MET A 1 -16.26 -42.92 -2.99
CA MET A 1 -16.23 -42.36 -1.62
C MET A 1 -15.76 -40.92 -1.79
N LYS A 2 -16.58 -39.88 -1.94
CA LYS A 2 -17.82 -39.47 -1.26
C LYS A 2 -17.69 -39.56 0.27
N SER A 3 -17.93 -38.41 0.91
CA SER A 3 -17.84 -38.10 2.34
C SER A 3 -16.41 -37.86 2.84
N GLU A 4 -16.10 -36.60 3.17
CA GLU A 4 -15.26 -36.13 4.31
C GLU A 4 -14.95 -34.61 4.21
N TYR A 5 -15.29 -33.93 3.10
CA TYR A 5 -15.14 -32.47 2.95
C TYR A 5 -16.32 -31.61 3.45
N LEU A 6 -17.21 -32.15 4.31
CA LEU A 6 -18.42 -31.44 4.79
C LEU A 6 -18.48 -31.29 6.31
N GLY A 7 -17.32 -31.17 6.98
CA GLY A 7 -17.23 -31.16 8.45
C GLY A 7 -16.63 -29.90 9.09
N PHE A 8 -16.20 -28.89 8.32
CA PHE A 8 -15.40 -27.77 8.88
C PHE A 8 -16.06 -26.38 8.78
N LEU A 9 -17.34 -26.29 8.42
CA LEU A 9 -18.10 -25.04 8.32
C LEU A 9 -19.17 -24.85 9.40
N LEU A 10 -19.11 -25.59 10.51
CA LEU A 10 -20.16 -25.55 11.53
C LEU A 10 -19.64 -25.58 12.96
N THR A 11 -18.64 -24.75 13.29
CA THR A 11 -18.34 -24.45 14.70
C THR A 11 -17.77 -23.05 14.88
N LEU A 12 -18.60 -22.02 14.67
CA LEU A 12 -18.40 -20.72 15.32
C LEU A 12 -19.76 -20.04 15.58
N ARG A 13 -20.68 -20.76 16.23
CA ARG A 13 -21.70 -20.10 17.05
C ARG A 13 -21.18 -20.07 18.48
N PHE A 14 -20.31 -19.11 18.75
CA PHE A 14 -20.01 -18.73 20.13
C PHE A 14 -21.11 -17.77 20.56
N THR A 15 -21.99 -18.32 21.40
CA THR A 15 -23.04 -17.63 22.12
C THR A 15 -22.44 -16.51 22.97
N LEU A 16 -22.53 -15.27 22.50
CA LEU A 16 -22.44 -14.08 23.34
C LEU A 16 -23.86 -13.77 23.85
N THR A 17 -24.33 -14.61 24.78
CA THR A 17 -25.51 -14.30 25.60
C THR A 17 -25.10 -13.29 26.66
N LEU A 18 -25.20 -12.01 26.31
CA LEU A 18 -25.37 -10.92 27.26
C LEU A 18 -26.45 -9.98 26.71
N GLY A 19 -27.71 -10.33 26.96
CA GLY A 19 -28.83 -9.40 27.05
C GLY A 19 -29.33 -8.74 25.75
N ALA A 20 -29.60 -9.50 24.68
CA ALA A 20 -30.47 -9.01 23.61
C ALA A 20 -31.91 -9.44 23.93
N GLY A 21 -32.81 -8.48 24.12
CA GLY A 21 -34.24 -8.73 23.93
C GLY A 21 -34.47 -9.16 22.47
N ASP A 22 -35.54 -9.92 22.25
CA ASP A 22 -35.95 -10.47 20.94
C ASP A 22 -36.53 -9.33 20.06
N HIS A 23 -35.73 -8.29 19.79
CA HIS A 23 -36.15 -7.10 19.04
C HIS A 23 -36.03 -7.37 17.53
N PRO A 24 -36.97 -6.90 16.69
CA PRO A 24 -36.90 -7.02 15.23
C PRO A 24 -35.83 -6.14 14.57
N TYR A 25 -35.20 -5.22 15.31
CA TYR A 25 -34.04 -4.45 14.87
C TYR A 25 -32.78 -4.92 15.62
N GLU A 26 -31.64 -4.87 14.94
CA GLU A 26 -30.31 -5.13 15.50
C GLU A 26 -29.52 -3.84 15.72
N TRP A 27 -29.87 -2.76 15.02
CA TRP A 27 -29.21 -1.47 15.14
C TRP A 27 -30.22 -0.32 15.03
N GLY A 28 -29.92 0.80 15.69
CA GLY A 28 -30.57 2.08 15.51
C GLY A 28 -29.58 3.23 15.62
N GLY A 29 -29.82 4.30 14.88
CA GLY A 29 -28.96 5.49 14.84
C GLY A 29 -29.74 6.77 14.61
N ILE A 30 -29.34 7.86 15.25
CA ILE A 30 -29.97 9.18 15.08
C ILE A 30 -29.01 10.15 14.40
N PHE A 31 -29.43 10.78 13.31
CA PHE A 31 -28.58 11.61 12.45
C PHE A 31 -29.13 13.03 12.41
N GLU A 32 -28.23 14.00 12.41
CA GLU A 32 -28.57 15.38 12.08
C GLU A 32 -28.45 15.51 10.55
N THR A 33 -29.51 15.99 9.89
CA THR A 33 -29.58 16.02 8.42
C THR A 33 -29.88 17.43 7.92
N PRO A 34 -28.89 18.35 7.88
CA PRO A 34 -29.11 19.73 7.46
C PRO A 34 -29.44 19.90 5.97
N GLU A 35 -29.00 18.96 5.13
CA GLU A 35 -29.27 18.91 3.69
C GLU A 35 -30.60 18.24 3.34
N SER A 36 -31.02 18.37 2.07
CA SER A 36 -32.30 17.82 1.60
C SER A 36 -32.20 16.39 1.04
N ASN A 37 -31.01 15.93 0.67
CA ASN A 37 -30.83 14.63 0.02
C ASN A 37 -29.64 13.90 0.64
N TYR A 38 -29.81 12.61 0.91
CA TYR A 38 -28.74 11.71 1.34
C TYR A 38 -28.80 10.44 0.52
N MET A 39 -27.71 9.68 0.53
CA MET A 39 -27.62 8.39 -0.14
C MET A 39 -27.34 7.30 0.88
N TRP A 40 -28.25 6.33 0.95
CA TRP A 40 -28.01 5.09 1.66
C TRP A 40 -27.35 4.07 0.73
N THR A 41 -26.22 3.52 1.14
CA THR A 41 -25.40 2.61 0.34
C THR A 41 -25.33 1.23 0.99
N ALA A 42 -25.46 0.18 0.19
CA ALA A 42 -25.20 -1.19 0.60
C ALA A 42 -24.34 -1.91 -0.46
N GLN A 43 -23.25 -2.50 -0.03
CA GLN A 43 -22.24 -3.15 -0.86
C GLN A 43 -22.08 -4.63 -0.50
N LYS A 44 -21.55 -5.38 -1.46
CA LYS A 44 -21.11 -6.75 -1.22
C LYS A 44 -19.80 -6.76 -0.46
N VAL A 45 -19.77 -7.45 0.66
CA VAL A 45 -18.55 -7.78 1.39
C VAL A 45 -18.12 -9.19 0.98
N ASN A 46 -16.87 -9.37 0.57
CA ASN A 46 -16.36 -10.67 0.09
C ASN A 46 -17.25 -11.31 -1.01
N GLN A 47 -17.62 -10.50 -2.01
CA GLN A 47 -18.44 -10.89 -3.18
C GLN A 47 -19.92 -11.24 -2.89
N ASN A 48 -20.40 -11.09 -1.65
CA ASN A 48 -21.81 -11.35 -1.30
C ASN A 48 -22.40 -10.23 -0.43
N TYR A 49 -23.71 -10.02 -0.53
CA TYR A 49 -24.42 -9.25 0.50
C TYR A 49 -24.58 -10.12 1.75
N ALA A 50 -24.48 -9.52 2.95
CA ALA A 50 -24.72 -10.23 4.20
C ALA A 50 -26.12 -10.87 4.25
N ASP A 51 -27.10 -10.18 3.67
CA ASP A 51 -28.47 -10.61 3.44
C ASP A 51 -28.97 -10.07 2.07
N PRO A 52 -29.84 -10.75 1.31
CA PRO A 52 -30.44 -10.20 0.10
C PRO A 52 -31.23 -8.89 0.27
N SER A 53 -31.61 -8.50 1.50
CA SER A 53 -32.31 -7.25 1.78
C SER A 53 -32.03 -6.69 3.18
N LEU A 54 -32.31 -5.40 3.37
CA LEU A 54 -32.26 -4.72 4.67
C LEU A 54 -33.62 -4.10 4.99
N THR A 55 -34.22 -4.50 6.11
CA THR A 55 -35.43 -3.87 6.65
C THR A 55 -35.01 -2.65 7.46
N MET A 56 -35.65 -1.51 7.19
CA MET A 56 -35.30 -0.22 7.76
C MET A 56 -36.53 0.61 8.10
N VAL A 57 -36.51 1.25 9.27
CA VAL A 57 -37.40 2.34 9.63
C VAL A 57 -36.61 3.64 9.51
N ALA A 58 -37.23 4.71 9.01
CA ALA A 58 -36.61 6.03 8.86
C ALA A 58 -37.60 7.12 9.26
N TRP A 59 -37.34 7.85 10.36
CA TRP A 59 -38.28 8.81 10.94
C TRP A 59 -37.70 10.21 11.15
N PRO A 60 -38.47 11.26 10.84
CA PRO A 60 -38.04 12.62 11.13
C PRO A 60 -37.98 12.87 12.64
N VAL A 61 -36.86 13.44 13.10
CA VAL A 61 -36.62 13.83 14.49
C VAL A 61 -36.10 15.27 14.57
N THR A 62 -36.19 15.87 15.75
CA THR A 62 -35.68 17.23 16.03
C THR A 62 -34.69 17.27 17.20
N THR A 63 -34.45 16.13 17.84
CA THR A 63 -33.52 15.96 18.97
C THR A 63 -32.61 14.79 18.68
N PHE A 64 -31.29 15.00 18.77
CA PHE A 64 -30.29 14.04 18.32
C PHE A 64 -29.52 13.45 19.51
N THR A 65 -30.24 12.96 20.53
CA THR A 65 -29.62 12.39 21.74
C THR A 65 -29.96 10.92 21.91
N LYS A 66 -29.18 10.24 22.75
CA LYS A 66 -29.39 8.83 23.08
C LYS A 66 -30.77 8.60 23.73
N GLU A 67 -31.22 9.52 24.59
CA GLU A 67 -32.53 9.44 25.22
C GLU A 67 -33.67 9.56 24.19
N ALA A 68 -33.50 10.41 23.18
CA ALA A 68 -34.45 10.53 22.08
C ALA A 68 -34.50 9.26 21.23
N LEU A 69 -33.35 8.62 21.00
CA LEU A 69 -33.28 7.36 20.25
C LEU A 69 -33.91 6.19 21.04
N HIS A 70 -33.60 6.04 22.34
CA HIS A 70 -34.23 5.02 23.20
C HIS A 70 -35.75 5.19 23.29
N ALA A 71 -36.26 6.43 23.26
CA ALA A 71 -37.70 6.69 23.30
C ALA A 71 -38.45 6.21 22.03
N LEU A 72 -37.72 5.86 20.96
CA LEU A 72 -38.28 5.39 19.69
C LEU A 72 -38.27 3.88 19.54
N GLU A 73 -37.60 3.12 20.43
CA GLU A 73 -37.42 1.67 20.31
C GLU A 73 -38.75 0.92 20.19
N GLU A 74 -39.66 1.09 21.16
CA GLU A 74 -40.96 0.40 21.17
C GLU A 74 -41.77 0.67 19.88
N GLN A 75 -41.74 1.91 19.40
CA GLN A 75 -42.40 2.27 18.15
C GLN A 75 -41.72 1.59 16.96
N ALA A 76 -40.38 1.54 16.95
CA ALA A 76 -39.60 0.94 15.86
C ALA A 76 -39.88 -0.57 15.76
N GLU A 77 -40.02 -1.25 16.90
CA GLU A 77 -40.43 -2.66 16.94
C GLU A 77 -41.80 -2.88 16.32
N ASP A 78 -42.78 -2.06 16.72
CA ASP A 78 -44.13 -2.12 16.17
C ASP A 78 -44.12 -1.89 14.65
N ALA A 79 -43.38 -0.88 14.18
CA ALA A 79 -43.28 -0.54 12.77
C ALA A 79 -42.61 -1.63 11.94
N MET A 80 -41.55 -2.27 12.45
CA MET A 80 -40.86 -3.36 11.74
C MET A 80 -41.66 -4.66 11.70
N ASN A 81 -42.56 -4.87 12.65
CA ASN A 81 -43.49 -6.00 12.65
C ASN A 81 -44.68 -5.81 11.70
N MET A 82 -44.86 -4.60 11.15
CA MET A 82 -45.85 -4.32 10.11
C MET A 82 -45.35 -4.75 8.72
N THR A 83 -46.22 -4.61 7.71
CA THR A 83 -45.82 -4.83 6.32
C THR A 83 -44.92 -3.68 5.84
N CYS A 84 -43.65 -3.97 5.61
CA CYS A 84 -42.68 -3.01 5.07
C CYS A 84 -42.84 -2.83 3.56
N THR A 85 -42.60 -1.61 3.06
CA THR A 85 -42.67 -1.29 1.64
C THR A 85 -41.35 -1.61 0.96
N ASP A 86 -41.40 -2.38 -0.12
CA ASP A 86 -40.20 -2.71 -0.90
C ASP A 86 -39.69 -1.48 -1.64
N VAL A 87 -38.42 -1.15 -1.41
CA VAL A 87 -37.68 -0.14 -2.17
C VAL A 87 -36.61 -0.87 -2.99
N GLN A 88 -36.70 -0.74 -4.31
CA GLN A 88 -35.67 -1.27 -5.22
C GLN A 88 -34.48 -0.31 -5.24
N ALA A 89 -33.28 -0.82 -5.52
CA ALA A 89 -32.10 0.05 -5.66
C ALA A 89 -32.33 1.13 -6.74
N GLY A 90 -31.94 2.36 -6.42
CA GLY A 90 -32.26 3.59 -7.14
C GLY A 90 -33.56 4.28 -6.69
N GLY A 91 -34.35 3.63 -5.82
CA GLY A 91 -35.57 4.18 -5.25
C GLY A 91 -35.32 5.22 -4.17
N THR A 92 -36.39 5.90 -3.76
CA THR A 92 -36.35 6.97 -2.76
C THR A 92 -37.12 6.58 -1.50
N ILE A 93 -36.50 6.85 -0.36
CA ILE A 93 -37.08 6.76 0.98
C ILE A 93 -37.45 8.17 1.42
N VAL A 94 -38.71 8.35 1.81
CA VAL A 94 -39.19 9.59 2.41
C VAL A 94 -39.46 9.30 3.88
N PRO A 95 -38.65 9.84 4.82
CA PRO A 95 -38.84 9.61 6.24
C PRO A 95 -40.22 10.08 6.71
N ALA A 96 -40.98 9.19 7.36
CA ALA A 96 -42.31 9.51 7.87
C ALA A 96 -42.68 8.60 9.03
N SER A 97 -43.37 9.11 10.05
CA SER A 97 -43.77 8.29 11.21
C SER A 97 -44.54 7.04 10.80
N ASN A 98 -44.32 5.92 11.51
CA ASN A 98 -44.96 4.62 11.28
C ASN A 98 -44.71 3.98 9.90
N THR A 99 -43.66 4.37 9.17
CA THR A 99 -43.23 3.66 7.95
C THR A 99 -42.16 2.63 8.23
N CYS A 100 -42.23 1.49 7.52
CA CYS A 100 -41.16 0.52 7.40
C CYS A 100 -40.85 0.29 5.92
N PHE A 101 -39.57 0.14 5.60
CA PHE A 101 -39.04 -0.09 4.26
C PHE A 101 -38.26 -1.40 4.23
N ARG A 102 -38.33 -2.12 3.11
CA ARG A 102 -37.43 -3.24 2.83
C ARG A 102 -36.61 -2.90 1.60
N LEU A 103 -35.34 -2.62 1.81
CA LEU A 103 -34.33 -2.32 0.80
C LEU A 103 -33.98 -3.62 0.08
N VAL A 104 -34.42 -3.78 -1.17
CA VAL A 104 -34.15 -4.99 -1.97
C VAL A 104 -32.86 -4.77 -2.76
N PHE A 105 -31.80 -5.51 -2.44
CA PHE A 105 -30.50 -5.32 -3.07
C PHE A 105 -30.42 -5.94 -4.46
N GLN A 106 -29.71 -5.27 -5.37
CA GLN A 106 -29.39 -5.79 -6.69
C GLN A 106 -28.32 -6.87 -6.59
N GLN A 107 -28.73 -8.13 -6.51
CA GLN A 107 -27.83 -9.29 -6.33
C GLN A 107 -26.76 -9.44 -7.42
N ILE A 108 -26.98 -8.88 -8.61
CA ILE A 108 -26.01 -8.88 -9.72
C ILE A 108 -25.04 -7.70 -9.68
N ALA A 109 -25.38 -6.63 -8.95
CA ALA A 109 -24.55 -5.45 -8.79
C ALA A 109 -23.65 -5.62 -7.56
N TRP A 110 -22.53 -4.90 -7.56
CA TRP A 110 -21.61 -4.87 -6.42
C TRP A 110 -22.10 -3.92 -5.31
N GLN A 111 -22.95 -2.96 -5.67
CA GLN A 111 -23.56 -1.99 -4.77
C GLN A 111 -25.03 -1.74 -5.11
N SER A 112 -25.81 -1.34 -4.10
CA SER A 112 -27.20 -0.93 -4.19
C SER A 112 -27.33 0.41 -3.47
N LEU A 113 -27.88 1.42 -4.16
CA LEU A 113 -27.98 2.79 -3.68
C LEU A 113 -29.46 3.15 -3.49
N TYR A 114 -29.77 3.95 -2.48
CA TYR A 114 -31.12 4.39 -2.19
C TYR A 114 -31.10 5.86 -1.78
N ASN A 115 -31.94 6.67 -2.40
CA ASN A 115 -32.03 8.08 -2.08
C ASN A 115 -32.85 8.27 -0.80
N ILE A 116 -32.43 9.17 0.08
CA ILE A 116 -33.19 9.60 1.25
C ILE A 116 -33.58 11.06 1.02
N ASP A 117 -34.88 11.33 0.94
CA ASP A 117 -35.43 12.68 0.86
C ASP A 117 -35.60 13.24 2.27
N ALA A 118 -34.60 13.98 2.74
CA ALA A 118 -34.59 14.63 4.04
C ALA A 118 -35.18 16.06 4.01
N SER A 119 -35.77 16.50 2.90
CA SER A 119 -36.24 17.89 2.72
C SER A 119 -37.25 18.38 3.77
N SER A 120 -37.89 17.46 4.49
CA SER A 120 -38.87 17.73 5.54
C SER A 120 -38.41 17.38 6.96
N ALA A 121 -37.15 16.95 7.14
CA ALA A 121 -36.63 16.44 8.41
C ALA A 121 -35.37 17.20 8.85
N ALA A 122 -35.33 17.68 10.10
CA ALA A 122 -34.13 18.29 10.68
C ALA A 122 -33.06 17.23 11.05
N GLY A 123 -33.50 16.01 11.27
CA GLY A 123 -32.68 14.82 11.43
C GLY A 123 -33.53 13.57 11.23
N ILE A 124 -32.87 12.43 11.13
CA ILE A 124 -33.53 11.15 10.88
C ILE A 124 -33.06 10.12 11.91
N ALA A 125 -34.01 9.41 12.52
CA ALA A 125 -33.73 8.20 13.27
C ALA A 125 -33.95 6.98 12.37
N PHE A 126 -32.93 6.13 12.29
CA PHE A 126 -32.98 4.85 11.58
C PHE A 126 -33.00 3.69 12.58
N PHE A 127 -33.74 2.64 12.24
CA PHE A 127 -33.64 1.33 12.89
C PHE A 127 -33.57 0.26 11.80
N THR A 128 -32.64 -0.68 11.91
CA THR A 128 -32.36 -1.70 10.89
C THR A 128 -32.29 -3.10 11.50
N ASN A 129 -32.74 -4.11 10.77
CA ASN A 129 -32.72 -5.51 11.21
C ASN A 129 -31.35 -6.20 11.08
N HIS A 130 -30.35 -5.45 10.62
CA HIS A 130 -28.94 -5.82 10.54
C HIS A 130 -28.13 -4.56 10.87
N VAL A 131 -26.89 -4.71 11.31
CA VAL A 131 -26.00 -3.56 11.50
C VAL A 131 -25.58 -3.03 10.12
N PRO A 132 -25.76 -1.73 9.80
CA PRO A 132 -25.47 -1.19 8.46
C PRO A 132 -24.05 -1.47 7.94
N THR A 133 -23.07 -1.53 8.84
CA THR A 133 -21.66 -1.81 8.52
C THR A 133 -21.43 -3.22 7.97
N GLU A 134 -22.36 -4.16 8.16
CA GLU A 134 -22.32 -5.48 7.50
C GLU A 134 -22.44 -5.40 5.98
N PHE A 135 -22.90 -4.25 5.47
CA PHE A 135 -23.06 -3.95 4.05
C PHE A 135 -22.06 -2.88 3.58
N GLU A 136 -20.98 -2.61 4.32
CA GLU A 136 -19.94 -1.67 3.90
C GLU A 136 -18.72 -2.42 3.37
N ALA A 137 -18.27 -2.06 2.17
CA ALA A 137 -17.01 -2.57 1.62
C ALA A 137 -16.00 -1.44 1.36
N THR A 138 -16.43 -0.39 0.66
CA THR A 138 -15.59 0.75 0.25
C THR A 138 -16.30 2.10 0.40
N ALA A 139 -17.54 2.13 0.89
CA ALA A 139 -18.29 3.36 1.10
C ALA A 139 -19.13 3.25 2.37
N HIS A 140 -19.20 4.35 3.14
CA HIS A 140 -20.06 4.45 4.31
C HIS A 140 -21.54 4.31 3.91
N TYR A 141 -22.35 3.71 4.78
CA TYR A 141 -23.75 3.39 4.52
C TYR A 141 -24.62 4.65 4.36
N LEU A 142 -24.19 5.81 4.85
CA LEU A 142 -24.89 7.08 4.69
C LEU A 142 -23.94 8.20 4.25
N LYS A 143 -24.27 8.85 3.14
CA LYS A 143 -23.54 10.01 2.58
C LYS A 143 -24.48 11.18 2.28
N ASP A 144 -23.95 12.39 2.31
CA ASP A 144 -24.67 13.62 1.91
C ASP A 144 -24.59 13.90 0.40
N ASP A 145 -25.08 15.06 -0.05
CA ASP A 145 -25.12 15.41 -1.48
C ASP A 145 -23.75 15.85 -2.05
N HIS A 146 -22.78 16.06 -1.17
CA HIS A 146 -21.38 16.34 -1.48
C HIS A 146 -20.53 15.07 -1.54
N GLY A 147 -21.05 13.95 -1.01
CA GLY A 147 -20.38 12.65 -0.97
C GLY A 147 -19.66 12.38 0.35
N ASP A 148 -19.78 13.29 1.33
CA ASP A 148 -19.18 13.16 2.65
C ASP A 148 -19.92 12.13 3.50
N ASP A 149 -19.20 11.39 4.33
CA ASP A 149 -19.75 10.36 5.21
C ASP A 149 -20.47 11.00 6.41
N ILE A 150 -21.70 10.56 6.68
CA ILE A 150 -22.52 11.09 7.77
C ILE A 150 -22.68 10.07 8.89
N GLU A 151 -22.15 10.40 10.06
CA GLU A 151 -22.17 9.55 11.26
C GLU A 151 -23.36 9.86 12.19
N PRO A 152 -23.88 8.86 12.93
CA PRO A 152 -24.96 9.05 13.88
C PRO A 152 -24.48 9.83 15.11
N LYS A 153 -25.32 10.72 15.62
CA LYS A 153 -25.13 11.41 16.91
C LYS A 153 -25.35 10.50 18.12
N ALA A 154 -26.10 9.41 17.96
CA ALA A 154 -26.31 8.35 18.96
C ALA A 154 -26.67 7.02 18.29
N THR A 155 -26.31 5.89 18.89
CA THR A 155 -26.55 4.53 18.35
C THR A 155 -27.03 3.53 19.43
N ILE A 156 -27.73 2.47 19.00
CA ILE A 156 -28.26 1.37 19.83
C ILE A 156 -28.15 0.04 19.05
N PRO A 157 -27.77 -1.12 19.64
CA PRO A 157 -27.11 -1.21 20.94
C PRO A 157 -25.90 -0.28 20.90
N GLU A 158 -25.49 0.22 22.06
CA GLU A 158 -24.38 1.16 22.16
C GLU A 158 -23.18 0.56 21.43
N ALA A 159 -23.04 0.92 20.15
CA ALA A 159 -21.91 0.54 19.35
C ALA A 159 -20.79 1.15 20.16
N ALA A 160 -19.83 0.31 20.55
CA ALA A 160 -18.62 0.77 21.20
C ALA A 160 -18.20 2.01 20.43
N ALA A 161 -18.47 3.19 21.00
CA ALA A 161 -18.17 4.42 20.34
C ALA A 161 -16.67 4.29 20.17
N LYS A 162 -16.21 4.11 18.93
CA LYS A 162 -14.79 4.19 18.62
C LYS A 162 -14.35 5.66 18.70
N ALA A 163 -14.82 6.37 19.72
CA ALA A 163 -13.98 7.21 20.55
C ALA A 163 -13.22 6.34 21.56
N THR A 164 -12.61 5.25 21.10
CA THR A 164 -11.33 4.86 21.67
C THR A 164 -10.34 5.80 20.99
N GLU A 165 -9.63 6.64 21.74
CA GLU A 165 -8.21 6.38 21.87
C GLU A 165 -8.01 4.85 21.87
N GLU A 166 -8.01 4.23 20.66
CA GLU A 166 -7.38 2.94 20.53
C GLU A 166 -5.97 3.27 21.01
N THR A 167 -5.59 2.71 22.15
CA THR A 167 -4.17 2.52 22.39
C THR A 167 -3.73 1.69 21.21
N THR A 168 -3.28 2.35 20.12
CA THR A 168 -2.82 1.72 18.90
C THR A 168 -1.93 0.58 19.36
N ASP A 169 -2.29 -0.67 19.09
CA ASP A 169 -1.45 -1.76 19.58
C ASP A 169 -0.16 -1.75 18.76
N TRP A 170 0.87 -1.11 19.32
CA TRP A 170 2.18 -1.00 18.68
C TRP A 170 2.88 -2.36 18.58
N GLY A 171 2.48 -3.35 19.38
CA GLY A 171 3.18 -4.62 19.50
C GLY A 171 3.24 -5.40 18.18
N PRO A 172 2.11 -5.86 17.63
CA PRO A 172 2.06 -6.62 16.39
C PRO A 172 2.70 -5.91 15.16
N PRO A 173 2.36 -4.65 14.82
CA PRO A 173 2.93 -3.97 13.66
C PRO A 173 4.45 -3.75 13.81
N MET A 174 4.94 -3.34 14.99
CA MET A 174 6.37 -3.15 15.20
C MET A 174 7.14 -4.48 15.22
N LEU A 175 6.55 -5.55 15.74
CA LEU A 175 7.14 -6.89 15.67
C LEU A 175 7.20 -7.41 14.22
N GLY A 176 6.15 -7.18 13.45
CA GLY A 176 6.12 -7.48 12.02
C GLY A 176 7.23 -6.73 11.28
N ALA A 177 7.27 -5.40 11.42
CA ALA A 177 8.29 -4.56 10.80
C ALA A 177 9.72 -4.92 11.24
N LEU A 178 9.91 -5.33 12.50
CA LEU A 178 11.21 -5.85 12.96
C LEU A 178 11.57 -7.15 12.25
N THR A 179 10.59 -8.03 12.02
CA THR A 179 10.81 -9.29 11.30
C THR A 179 11.17 -9.03 9.84
N VAL A 180 10.54 -8.05 9.19
CA VAL A 180 10.90 -7.57 7.85
C VAL A 180 12.35 -7.07 7.85
N ASN A 181 12.72 -6.16 8.76
CA ASN A 181 14.09 -5.65 8.84
C ASN A 181 15.13 -6.75 9.16
N LEU A 182 14.75 -7.82 9.86
CA LEU A 182 15.65 -8.96 10.06
C LEU A 182 15.87 -9.78 8.78
N ALA A 183 14.96 -9.70 7.80
CA ALA A 183 15.11 -10.35 6.50
C ALA A 183 16.28 -9.76 5.69
N THR A 184 16.71 -8.52 5.96
CA THR A 184 17.89 -7.88 5.35
C THR A 184 19.19 -8.65 5.59
N PHE A 185 19.24 -9.49 6.64
CA PHE A 185 20.36 -10.41 6.85
C PHE A 185 20.37 -11.60 5.90
N ILE A 186 19.47 -11.72 4.92
CA ILE A 186 19.49 -12.80 3.94
C ILE A 186 20.82 -12.88 3.17
N GLY A 187 21.55 -11.78 3.01
CA GLY A 187 22.91 -11.78 2.47
C GLY A 187 23.90 -12.65 3.27
N VAL A 188 23.60 -12.98 4.53
CA VAL A 188 24.35 -13.98 5.33
C VAL A 188 24.28 -15.36 4.70
N PHE A 189 23.22 -15.70 3.96
CA PHE A 189 23.17 -16.95 3.21
C PHE A 189 24.30 -17.02 2.15
N LEU A 190 24.67 -15.88 1.57
CA LEU A 190 25.80 -15.77 0.64
C LEU A 190 27.17 -15.85 1.35
N LEU A 191 27.23 -15.70 2.68
CA LEU A 191 28.42 -16.00 3.47
C LEU A 191 28.68 -17.51 3.59
N PHE A 192 27.68 -18.36 3.31
CA PHE A 192 27.85 -19.81 3.39
C PHE A 192 29.04 -20.23 2.50
N PRO A 193 30.08 -20.91 3.04
CA PRO A 193 31.37 -21.06 2.34
C PRO A 193 31.28 -21.63 0.91
N PRO A 194 30.40 -22.62 0.63
CA PRO A 194 30.15 -23.08 -0.74
C PRO A 194 29.60 -22.00 -1.68
N VAL A 195 28.67 -21.17 -1.20
CA VAL A 195 28.02 -20.09 -1.98
C VAL A 195 29.00 -18.95 -2.22
N LYS A 196 29.76 -18.54 -1.20
CA LYS A 196 30.82 -17.54 -1.32
C LYS A 196 31.89 -17.93 -2.34
N LYS A 197 32.27 -19.21 -2.39
CA LYS A 197 33.23 -19.70 -3.40
C LYS A 197 32.63 -19.66 -4.81
N MET A 198 31.32 -19.85 -4.91
CA MET A 198 30.59 -19.80 -6.17
C MET A 198 30.46 -18.37 -6.70
N SER A 199 30.19 -17.40 -5.82
CA SER A 199 30.04 -15.99 -6.20
C SER A 199 31.29 -15.33 -6.76
N ALA A 200 32.47 -15.85 -6.42
CA ALA A 200 33.73 -15.42 -7.03
C ALA A 200 33.90 -15.87 -8.50
N ARG A 201 33.03 -16.74 -9.03
CA ARG A 201 33.11 -17.20 -10.42
C ARG A 201 32.47 -16.18 -11.37
N PRO A 202 33.09 -15.84 -12.53
CA PRO A 202 32.55 -14.83 -13.45
C PRO A 202 31.10 -15.07 -13.90
N LEU A 203 30.75 -16.33 -14.21
CA LEU A 203 29.38 -16.69 -14.58
C LEU A 203 28.38 -16.43 -13.46
N PHE A 204 28.70 -16.85 -12.24
CA PHE A 204 27.79 -16.69 -11.11
C PHE A 204 27.63 -15.22 -10.72
N GLY A 205 28.72 -14.44 -10.77
CA GLY A 205 28.65 -12.99 -10.59
C GLY A 205 27.72 -12.30 -11.59
N ALA A 206 27.82 -12.65 -12.88
CA ALA A 206 26.91 -12.13 -13.91
C ALA A 206 25.45 -12.53 -13.67
N MET A 207 25.19 -13.76 -13.23
CA MET A 207 23.85 -14.23 -12.86
C MET A 207 23.29 -13.49 -11.64
N LEU A 208 24.11 -13.21 -10.63
CA LEU A 208 23.70 -12.44 -9.45
C LEU A 208 23.31 -11.01 -9.82
N PHE A 209 24.11 -10.32 -10.65
CA PHE A 209 23.76 -8.98 -11.13
C PHE A 209 22.53 -8.97 -12.04
N ALA A 210 22.32 -10.04 -12.82
CA ALA A 210 21.13 -10.17 -13.63
C ALA A 210 19.88 -10.41 -12.80
N PHE A 211 19.96 -11.28 -11.79
CA PHE A 211 18.91 -11.46 -10.80
C PHE A 211 18.58 -10.14 -10.08
N ALA A 212 19.61 -9.41 -9.64
CA ALA A 212 19.46 -8.09 -9.03
C ALA A 212 18.73 -7.09 -9.94
N ALA A 213 19.10 -7.03 -11.22
CA ALA A 213 18.42 -6.19 -12.21
C ALA A 213 16.94 -6.58 -12.36
N GLY A 214 16.64 -7.88 -12.41
CA GLY A 214 15.26 -8.38 -12.53
C GLY A 214 14.42 -8.05 -11.30
N ALA A 215 14.96 -8.27 -10.10
CA ALA A 215 14.28 -7.99 -8.85
C ALA A 215 14.02 -6.48 -8.66
N LEU A 216 15.04 -5.64 -8.84
CA LEU A 216 14.90 -4.18 -8.67
C LEU A 216 13.96 -3.55 -9.70
N LEU A 217 14.02 -3.97 -10.97
CA LEU A 217 13.11 -3.45 -11.99
C LEU A 217 11.68 -3.94 -11.78
N ALA A 218 11.49 -5.20 -11.39
CA ALA A 218 10.16 -5.70 -11.06
C ALA A 218 9.59 -4.98 -9.83
N CYS A 219 10.40 -4.76 -8.80
CA CYS A 219 9.96 -3.97 -7.63
C CYS A 219 9.54 -2.56 -8.06
N ALA A 220 10.39 -1.86 -8.82
CA ALA A 220 10.07 -0.53 -9.33
C ALA A 220 8.74 -0.51 -10.10
N PHE A 221 8.56 -1.38 -11.11
CA PHE A 221 7.37 -1.32 -11.96
C PHE A 221 6.11 -1.92 -11.34
N PHE A 222 6.23 -3.02 -10.59
CA PHE A 222 5.08 -3.79 -10.12
C PHE A 222 4.60 -3.35 -8.74
N LEU A 223 5.49 -2.86 -7.88
CA LEU A 223 5.17 -2.52 -6.49
C LEU A 223 5.17 -1.01 -6.25
N LEU A 224 6.17 -0.27 -6.73
CA LEU A 224 6.31 1.15 -6.37
C LEU A 224 5.57 2.07 -7.35
N LEU A 225 5.94 2.02 -8.63
CA LEU A 225 5.48 3.00 -9.62
C LEU A 225 3.99 2.84 -9.92
N PHE A 226 3.50 1.60 -10.00
CA PHE A 226 2.08 1.33 -10.24
C PHE A 226 1.23 1.76 -9.05
N GLU A 227 1.63 1.39 -7.82
CA GLU A 227 0.92 1.80 -6.61
C GLU A 227 0.90 3.32 -6.44
N ALA A 228 2.02 3.98 -6.71
CA ALA A 228 2.12 5.43 -6.68
C ALA A 228 1.08 6.13 -7.57
N THR A 229 0.67 5.53 -8.70
CA THR A 229 -0.35 6.17 -9.56
C THR A 229 -1.71 6.29 -8.88
N HIS A 230 -2.12 5.27 -8.12
CA HIS A 230 -3.40 5.25 -7.43
C HIS A 230 -3.39 6.23 -6.26
N LEU A 231 -2.32 6.23 -5.47
CA LEU A 231 -2.18 7.07 -4.28
C LEU A 231 -2.02 8.56 -4.62
N VAL A 232 -1.22 8.91 -5.64
CA VAL A 232 -1.09 10.32 -6.08
C VAL A 232 -2.43 10.84 -6.61
N ALA A 233 -3.23 10.00 -7.28
CA ALA A 233 -4.52 10.40 -7.81
C ALA A 233 -5.56 10.74 -6.73
N VAL A 234 -5.38 10.27 -5.49
CA VAL A 234 -6.25 10.65 -4.35
C VAL A 234 -6.12 12.14 -4.03
N GLY A 235 -4.91 12.70 -4.12
CA GLY A 235 -4.67 14.10 -3.77
C GLY A 235 -5.13 15.13 -4.79
N TRP A 236 -5.36 14.72 -6.05
CA TRP A 236 -5.63 15.65 -7.16
C TRP A 236 -6.55 15.05 -8.22
N SER A 237 -7.62 15.78 -8.56
CA SER A 237 -8.62 15.35 -9.56
C SER A 237 -8.23 15.66 -11.01
N ALA A 238 -7.33 16.62 -11.24
CA ALA A 238 -6.88 16.96 -12.59
C ALA A 238 -5.76 16.02 -13.04
N GLU A 239 -5.95 15.35 -14.18
CA GLU A 239 -4.96 14.42 -14.76
C GLU A 239 -3.57 15.07 -14.87
N VAL A 240 -3.50 16.33 -15.31
CA VAL A 240 -2.24 17.06 -15.42
C VAL A 240 -1.50 17.11 -14.09
N ASP A 241 -2.21 17.35 -12.99
CA ASP A 241 -1.65 17.50 -11.66
C ASP A 241 -1.12 16.20 -11.08
N VAL A 242 -1.80 15.10 -11.37
CA VAL A 242 -1.35 13.73 -11.02
C VAL A 242 -0.09 13.39 -11.81
N VAL A 243 -0.15 13.54 -13.14
CA VAL A 243 0.92 13.12 -14.06
C VAL A 243 2.22 13.88 -13.82
N TRP A 244 2.17 15.22 -13.70
CA TRP A 244 3.42 15.97 -13.55
C TRP A 244 4.07 15.72 -12.19
N ARG A 245 3.30 15.54 -11.10
CA ARG A 245 3.85 15.24 -9.78
C ARG A 245 4.46 13.85 -9.72
N TRP A 246 3.69 12.84 -10.15
CA TRP A 246 4.16 11.46 -10.25
C TRP A 246 5.43 11.38 -11.12
N GLY A 247 5.39 11.95 -12.34
CA GLY A 247 6.52 11.94 -13.26
C GLY A 247 7.74 12.69 -12.73
N THR A 248 7.55 13.84 -12.08
CA THR A 248 8.67 14.62 -11.49
C THR A 248 9.33 13.86 -10.35
N MET A 249 8.57 13.18 -9.50
CA MET A 249 9.14 12.39 -8.40
C MET A 249 9.93 11.18 -8.93
N ILE A 250 9.45 10.51 -9.97
CA ILE A 250 10.22 9.44 -10.64
C ILE A 250 11.54 9.98 -11.16
N LEU A 251 11.51 11.11 -11.88
CA LEU A 251 12.73 11.72 -12.41
C LEU A 251 13.67 12.16 -11.29
N ALA A 252 13.15 12.71 -10.20
CA ALA A 252 13.93 13.08 -9.02
C ALA A 252 14.65 11.87 -8.40
N GLY A 253 13.97 10.73 -8.27
CA GLY A 253 14.58 9.48 -7.83
C GLY A 253 15.61 8.95 -8.83
N LEU A 254 15.29 8.97 -10.12
CA LEU A 254 16.17 8.51 -11.19
C LEU A 254 17.50 9.29 -11.25
N VAL A 255 17.48 10.59 -10.93
CA VAL A 255 18.68 11.45 -10.91
C VAL A 255 19.37 11.51 -9.54
N LEU A 256 18.80 10.90 -8.50
CA LEU A 256 19.41 10.92 -7.16
C LEU A 256 20.84 10.37 -7.17
N PRO A 257 21.16 9.20 -7.78
CA PRO A 257 22.53 8.69 -7.78
C PRO A 257 23.56 9.67 -8.38
N PRO A 258 23.40 10.24 -9.60
CA PRO A 258 24.36 11.21 -10.11
C PRO A 258 24.40 12.52 -9.30
N VAL A 259 23.31 12.91 -8.62
CA VAL A 259 23.33 14.03 -7.66
C VAL A 259 24.23 13.73 -6.47
N VAL A 260 24.13 12.53 -5.87
CA VAL A 260 25.02 12.08 -4.78
C VAL A 260 26.48 12.12 -5.23
N GLU A 261 26.78 11.62 -6.44
CA GLU A 261 28.13 11.68 -7.00
C GLU A 261 28.66 13.12 -7.13
N THR A 262 27.80 14.03 -7.58
CA THR A 262 28.12 15.45 -7.75
C THR A 262 28.38 16.11 -6.41
N ILE A 263 27.55 15.87 -5.39
CA ILE A 263 27.74 16.41 -4.04
C ILE A 263 29.06 15.90 -3.43
N CYS A 264 29.35 14.60 -3.55
CA CYS A 264 30.63 14.04 -3.11
C CYS A 264 31.83 14.68 -3.81
N SER A 265 31.69 15.00 -5.11
CA SER A 265 32.72 15.73 -5.87
C SER A 265 32.98 17.13 -5.30
N ILE A 266 31.91 17.87 -5.01
CA ILE A 266 32.00 19.24 -4.46
C ILE A 266 32.65 19.23 -3.07
N ILE A 267 32.22 18.31 -2.19
CA ILE A 267 32.80 18.17 -0.84
C ILE A 267 34.30 17.85 -0.94
N MET A 268 34.70 16.92 -1.80
CA MET A 268 36.10 16.57 -2.03
C MET A 268 36.93 17.76 -2.54
N LEU A 269 36.40 18.55 -3.46
CA LEU A 269 37.05 19.76 -3.97
C LEU A 269 37.18 20.83 -2.88
N ALA A 270 36.17 21.01 -2.04
CA ALA A 270 36.22 21.95 -0.91
C ALA A 270 37.27 21.54 0.14
N VAL A 271 37.36 20.24 0.46
CA VAL A 271 38.36 19.70 1.39
C VAL A 271 39.79 19.84 0.83
N LYS A 272 39.99 19.57 -0.46
CA LYS A 272 41.31 19.76 -1.11
C LYS A 272 41.68 21.23 -1.29
N GLY A 273 40.72 22.08 -1.63
CA GLY A 273 40.90 23.53 -1.78
C GLY A 273 41.22 24.26 -0.47
N GLY A 274 40.82 23.70 0.68
CA GLY A 274 41.19 24.19 2.01
C GLY A 274 42.60 23.83 2.47
N SER A 275 43.31 22.95 1.75
CA SER A 275 44.66 22.47 2.11
C SER A 275 45.78 23.04 1.24
N ALA A 276 45.50 24.06 0.42
CA ALA A 276 46.50 24.69 -0.44
C ALA A 276 47.25 25.83 0.28
N ALA A 277 48.23 25.47 1.11
CA ALA A 277 49.42 26.28 1.34
C ALA A 277 50.62 25.57 0.69
N SER A 278 51.20 26.22 -0.33
CA SER A 278 52.32 25.78 -1.20
C SER A 278 53.64 25.61 -0.41
N PRO A 279 54.70 24.91 -0.91
CA PRO A 279 55.46 25.41 -2.07
C PRO A 279 56.08 24.37 -3.05
N SER A 280 56.30 24.86 -4.27
CA SER A 280 57.47 24.70 -5.16
C SER A 280 57.89 23.33 -5.73
N GLY A 281 58.10 23.31 -7.05
CA GLY A 281 59.35 22.81 -7.64
C GLY A 281 59.27 21.55 -8.51
N GLU A 282 59.74 21.73 -9.75
CA GLU A 282 60.29 20.73 -10.68
C GLU A 282 59.32 19.90 -11.56
N GLU A 283 59.26 20.35 -12.83
CA GLU A 283 59.00 19.51 -13.98
C GLU A 283 60.09 18.43 -14.10
N SER A 284 59.67 17.17 -14.21
CA SER A 284 60.54 16.09 -14.69
C SER A 284 59.71 15.06 -15.45
N SER A 285 59.93 15.05 -16.76
CA SER A 285 59.46 14.10 -17.76
C SER A 285 59.89 12.65 -17.47
N VAL A 286 58.96 11.68 -17.53
CA VAL A 286 59.23 10.29 -17.95
C VAL A 286 57.95 9.65 -18.52
N GLU A 287 57.96 9.30 -19.81
CA GLU A 287 57.09 8.26 -20.39
C GLU A 287 57.63 6.86 -20.02
N ALA A 288 56.77 5.97 -19.54
CA ALA A 288 56.80 4.53 -19.82
C ALA A 288 55.60 3.83 -19.15
N GLY A 289 54.95 2.93 -19.90
CA GLY A 289 53.70 2.24 -19.59
C GLY A 289 53.48 1.86 -18.12
N LYS A 290 52.51 2.53 -17.50
CA LYS A 290 51.84 2.06 -16.29
C LYS A 290 50.43 1.62 -16.68
N ALA A 291 50.03 0.45 -16.21
CA ALA A 291 48.61 0.11 -16.10
C ALA A 291 47.88 1.34 -15.56
N GLU A 292 46.81 1.78 -16.22
CA GLU A 292 45.99 2.91 -15.76
C GLU A 292 45.63 2.67 -14.30
N THR A 293 46.33 3.33 -13.39
CA THR A 293 45.97 3.35 -11.98
C THR A 293 44.74 4.24 -11.93
N GLU A 294 43.55 3.63 -11.79
CA GLU A 294 42.28 4.35 -11.61
C GLU A 294 42.47 5.53 -10.65
N ASP A 295 42.04 6.72 -11.05
CA ASP A 295 42.07 7.91 -10.20
C ASP A 295 41.33 7.59 -8.89
N PRO A 296 42.02 7.60 -7.73
CA PRO A 296 41.41 7.28 -6.44
C PRO A 296 40.19 8.14 -6.11
N VAL A 297 40.14 9.37 -6.63
CA VAL A 297 39.01 10.28 -6.46
C VAL A 297 37.83 9.86 -7.33
N ALA A 298 38.06 9.55 -8.60
CA ALA A 298 37.04 9.02 -9.49
C ALA A 298 36.44 7.71 -8.94
N LYS A 299 37.28 6.80 -8.46
CA LYS A 299 36.84 5.55 -7.84
C LYS A 299 35.99 5.79 -6.60
N PHE A 300 36.45 6.65 -5.68
CA PHE A 300 35.66 6.99 -4.49
C PHE A 300 34.28 7.54 -4.85
N ARG A 301 34.19 8.41 -5.85
CA ARG A 301 32.92 9.00 -6.29
C ARG A 301 31.96 7.97 -6.86
N ALA A 302 32.45 7.10 -7.75
CA ALA A 302 31.66 6.01 -8.32
C ALA A 302 31.17 5.06 -7.23
N THR A 303 32.02 4.73 -6.25
CA THR A 303 31.63 3.94 -5.07
C THR A 303 30.57 4.65 -4.23
N ALA A 304 30.76 5.94 -3.92
CA ALA A 304 29.82 6.73 -3.12
C ALA A 304 28.46 6.88 -3.81
N ARG A 305 28.43 7.03 -5.14
CA ARG A 305 27.21 7.03 -5.96
C ARG A 305 26.41 5.76 -5.74
N LEU A 306 27.04 4.60 -5.93
CA LEU A 306 26.37 3.30 -5.84
C LEU A 306 25.91 2.99 -4.41
N VAL A 307 26.76 3.25 -3.41
CA VAL A 307 26.40 3.05 -2.00
C VAL A 307 25.24 3.98 -1.60
N GLY A 308 25.30 5.26 -1.99
CA GLY A 308 24.23 6.20 -1.72
C GLY A 308 22.92 5.84 -2.43
N ALA A 309 22.99 5.39 -3.68
CA ALA A 309 21.83 4.95 -4.43
C ALA A 309 21.14 3.75 -3.77
N VAL A 310 21.91 2.73 -3.38
CA VAL A 310 21.39 1.56 -2.67
C VAL A 310 20.79 1.98 -1.34
N VAL A 311 21.56 2.64 -0.47
CA VAL A 311 21.11 2.98 0.91
C VAL A 311 19.92 3.94 0.91
N ILE A 312 19.90 4.97 0.04
CA ILE A 312 18.80 5.93 0.02
C ILE A 312 17.57 5.34 -0.68
N GLY A 313 17.76 4.62 -1.79
CA GLY A 313 16.65 3.95 -2.47
C GLY A 313 15.95 2.95 -1.58
N ASP A 314 16.75 2.07 -0.96
CA ASP A 314 16.28 1.09 0.00
C ASP A 314 15.60 1.74 1.22
N PHE A 315 16.19 2.81 1.78
CA PHE A 315 15.56 3.56 2.87
C PHE A 315 14.15 4.06 2.53
N PHE A 316 13.95 4.65 1.34
CA PHE A 316 12.62 5.17 0.99
C PHE A 316 11.63 4.07 0.63
N HIS A 317 12.09 2.97 0.04
CA HIS A 317 11.25 1.81 -0.22
C HIS A 317 10.76 1.18 1.09
N ASN A 318 11.69 0.81 1.97
CA ASN A 318 11.38 0.20 3.26
C ASN A 318 10.56 1.16 4.15
N LEU A 319 10.77 2.48 4.05
CA LEU A 319 9.90 3.47 4.69
C LEU A 319 8.43 3.33 4.25
N CYS A 320 8.19 3.21 2.94
CA CYS A 320 6.84 3.02 2.40
C CYS A 320 6.23 1.68 2.80
N ASP A 321 7.01 0.60 2.81
CA ASP A 321 6.53 -0.69 3.33
C ASP A 321 6.08 -0.56 4.78
N GLY A 322 6.84 0.22 5.57
CA GLY A 322 6.45 0.58 6.93
C GLY A 322 5.11 1.32 6.99
N PHE A 323 4.85 2.25 6.06
CA PHE A 323 3.56 2.93 5.99
C PHE A 323 2.41 1.96 5.72
N PHE A 324 2.57 1.04 4.77
CA PHE A 324 1.55 0.04 4.45
C PHE A 324 1.33 -0.95 5.60
N ILE A 325 2.39 -1.39 6.28
CA ILE A 325 2.27 -2.24 7.48
C ILE A 325 1.49 -1.50 8.57
N GLY A 326 1.87 -0.26 8.87
CA GLY A 326 1.19 0.56 9.87
C GLY A 326 -0.29 0.77 9.53
N ALA A 327 -0.59 1.10 8.27
CA ALA A 327 -1.96 1.30 7.79
C ALA A 327 -2.78 -0.01 7.85
N ALA A 328 -2.18 -1.14 7.46
CA ALA A 328 -2.82 -2.44 7.48
C ALA A 328 -3.25 -2.87 8.90
N PHE A 329 -2.36 -2.73 9.88
CA PHE A 329 -2.69 -3.06 11.27
C PHE A 329 -3.68 -2.07 11.89
N LYS A 330 -3.56 -0.78 11.56
CA LYS A 330 -4.41 0.28 12.10
C LYS A 330 -5.81 0.31 11.49
N GLY A 331 -5.94 0.00 10.20
CA GLY A 331 -7.19 0.15 9.43
C GLY A 331 -7.90 -1.15 9.06
N CYS A 332 -7.21 -2.29 9.06
CA CYS A 332 -7.68 -3.53 8.43
C CYS A 332 -7.66 -4.74 9.38
N GLY A 333 -7.16 -4.55 10.59
CA GLY A 333 -7.03 -5.57 11.61
C GLY A 333 -5.81 -6.47 11.46
N ASN A 334 -5.54 -7.21 12.54
CA ASN A 334 -4.32 -8.01 12.70
C ASN A 334 -4.10 -9.07 11.61
N SER A 335 -5.17 -9.74 11.14
CA SER A 335 -5.03 -10.80 10.13
C SER A 335 -4.49 -10.23 8.82
N PHE A 336 -5.06 -9.11 8.37
CA PHE A 336 -4.64 -8.44 7.14
C PHE A 336 -3.23 -7.87 7.28
N GLY A 337 -2.93 -7.24 8.43
CA GLY A 337 -1.58 -6.76 8.76
C GLY A 337 -0.50 -7.84 8.65
N TRP A 338 -0.76 -9.06 9.15
CA TRP A 338 0.19 -10.17 9.03
C TRP A 338 0.36 -10.67 7.58
N SER A 339 -0.68 -10.64 6.75
CA SER A 339 -0.53 -10.94 5.32
C SER A 339 0.34 -9.90 4.61
N VAL A 340 0.21 -8.61 4.94
CA VAL A 340 1.09 -7.56 4.42
C VAL A 340 2.54 -7.83 4.83
N ILE A 341 2.81 -8.12 6.11
CA ILE A 341 4.15 -8.51 6.57
C ILE A 341 4.75 -9.68 5.78
N VAL A 342 3.97 -10.73 5.53
CA VAL A 342 4.43 -11.88 4.75
C VAL A 342 4.74 -11.47 3.32
N GLY A 343 3.85 -10.69 2.69
CA GLY A 343 4.09 -10.12 1.35
C GLY A 343 5.38 -9.31 1.29
N THR A 344 5.59 -8.43 2.29
CA THR A 344 6.80 -7.61 2.43
C THR A 344 8.06 -8.45 2.56
N ILE A 345 8.09 -9.42 3.49
CA ILE A 345 9.23 -10.33 3.62
C ILE A 345 9.54 -11.02 2.30
N LEU A 346 8.51 -11.45 1.55
CA LEU A 346 8.71 -12.18 0.31
C LEU A 346 9.36 -11.33 -0.79
N HIS A 347 9.09 -10.02 -0.90
CA HIS A 347 9.75 -9.15 -1.89
C HIS A 347 11.08 -8.58 -1.39
N GLU A 348 11.20 -8.36 -0.10
CA GLU A 348 12.44 -7.91 0.53
C GLU A 348 13.56 -8.93 0.36
N LEU A 349 13.27 -10.24 0.46
CA LEU A 349 14.29 -11.27 0.31
C LEU A 349 15.08 -11.17 -1.03
N PRO A 350 14.44 -11.11 -2.20
CA PRO A 350 15.12 -10.81 -3.47
C PRO A 350 15.83 -9.46 -3.52
N GLN A 351 15.22 -8.39 -2.99
CA GLN A 351 15.76 -7.02 -3.04
C GLN A 351 17.03 -6.90 -2.21
N GLU A 352 17.03 -7.46 -1.02
CA GLU A 352 18.16 -7.46 -0.10
C GLU A 352 19.34 -8.27 -0.65
N VAL A 353 19.06 -9.35 -1.38
CA VAL A 353 20.09 -10.07 -2.16
C VAL A 353 20.63 -9.18 -3.28
N ALA A 354 19.79 -8.41 -3.97
CA ALA A 354 20.21 -7.51 -5.04
C ALA A 354 21.15 -6.42 -4.50
N ASP A 355 20.77 -5.76 -3.41
CA ASP A 355 21.56 -4.69 -2.78
C ASP A 355 22.89 -5.20 -2.26
N PHE A 356 22.88 -6.37 -1.60
CA PHE A 356 24.10 -7.04 -1.17
C PHE A 356 25.06 -7.30 -2.34
N VAL A 357 24.53 -7.77 -3.48
CA VAL A 357 25.32 -8.05 -4.70
C VAL A 357 25.93 -6.76 -5.27
N ILE A 358 25.19 -5.64 -5.25
CA ILE A 358 25.70 -4.34 -5.70
C ILE A 358 26.82 -3.87 -4.77
N LEU A 359 26.60 -3.86 -3.45
CA LEU A 359 27.55 -3.36 -2.47
C LEU A 359 28.84 -4.19 -2.39
N THR A 360 28.75 -5.51 -2.53
CA THR A 360 29.93 -6.40 -2.53
C THR A 360 30.56 -6.60 -3.90
N GLY A 361 29.92 -6.09 -4.95
CA GLY A 361 30.35 -6.19 -6.33
C GLY A 361 31.67 -5.48 -6.63
N PRO A 362 32.26 -5.72 -7.83
CA PRO A 362 33.57 -5.17 -8.20
C PRO A 362 33.64 -3.64 -8.20
N ASP A 363 32.51 -2.95 -8.43
CA ASP A 363 32.46 -1.49 -8.56
C ASP A 363 32.46 -0.77 -7.19
N VAL A 364 32.04 -1.47 -6.13
CA VAL A 364 31.94 -0.92 -4.76
C VAL A 364 32.94 -1.60 -3.82
N ALA A 365 33.02 -2.94 -3.90
CA ALA A 365 33.93 -3.78 -3.13
C ALA A 365 33.88 -3.55 -1.60
N LEU A 366 32.68 -3.27 -1.06
CA LEU A 366 32.50 -3.19 0.38
C LEU A 366 32.78 -4.55 1.01
N GLY A 367 33.45 -4.52 2.17
CA GLY A 367 33.58 -5.70 3.01
C GLY A 367 32.19 -6.21 3.41
N ILE A 368 32.02 -7.52 3.43
CA ILE A 368 30.71 -8.17 3.62
C ILE A 368 29.96 -7.66 4.86
N ALA A 369 30.65 -7.51 6.00
CA ALA A 369 30.04 -6.98 7.22
C ALA A 369 29.50 -5.55 7.04
N LYS A 370 30.17 -4.72 6.23
CA LYS A 370 29.71 -3.36 5.93
C LYS A 370 28.53 -3.35 4.97
N ALA A 371 28.50 -4.26 4.00
CA ALA A 371 27.36 -4.41 3.08
C ALA A 371 26.10 -4.83 3.84
N LEU A 372 26.20 -5.88 4.68
CA LEU A 372 25.08 -6.32 5.52
C LEU A 372 24.64 -5.24 6.52
N ALA A 373 25.59 -4.51 7.10
CA ALA A 373 25.25 -3.40 8.00
C ALA A 373 24.58 -2.24 7.24
N ALA A 374 25.00 -1.94 6.01
CA ALA A 374 24.38 -0.89 5.21
C ALA A 374 22.91 -1.23 4.91
N ASN A 375 22.65 -2.43 4.38
CA ASN A 375 21.31 -2.96 4.14
C ASN A 375 20.45 -2.94 5.41
N PHE A 376 20.94 -3.50 6.52
CA PHE A 376 20.18 -3.48 7.77
C PHE A 376 19.89 -2.07 8.26
N ILE A 377 20.82 -1.13 8.12
CA ILE A 377 20.62 0.26 8.55
C ILE A 377 19.59 0.96 7.65
N SER A 378 19.65 0.80 6.33
CA SER A 378 18.62 1.37 5.43
C SER A 378 17.26 0.72 5.66
N GLY A 379 17.20 -0.59 5.84
CA GLY A 379 16.00 -1.35 6.17
C GLY A 379 15.34 -1.00 7.50
N THR A 380 16.05 -0.38 8.46
CA THR A 380 15.39 0.13 9.70
C THR A 380 14.29 1.17 9.42
N SER A 381 14.28 1.78 8.24
CA SER A 381 13.23 2.69 7.80
C SER A 381 11.82 2.07 7.80
N VAL A 382 11.67 0.74 7.67
CA VAL A 382 10.37 0.05 7.80
C VAL A 382 9.76 0.21 9.19
N LEU A 383 10.59 0.22 10.23
CA LEU A 383 10.16 0.47 11.61
C LEU A 383 9.77 1.94 11.78
N ILE A 384 10.51 2.85 11.14
CA ILE A 384 10.24 4.29 11.18
C ILE A 384 8.90 4.58 10.49
N GLY A 385 8.67 4.04 9.30
CA GLY A 385 7.43 4.21 8.55
C GLY A 385 6.22 3.68 9.31
N THR A 386 6.36 2.47 9.85
CA THR A 386 5.34 1.87 10.71
C THR A 386 5.02 2.79 11.88
N ALA A 387 6.03 3.22 12.63
CA ALA A 387 5.86 4.11 13.78
C ALA A 387 5.20 5.45 13.41
N ILE A 388 5.54 6.04 12.26
CA ILE A 388 4.92 7.28 11.78
C ILE A 388 3.42 7.09 11.61
N VAL A 389 2.97 6.08 10.87
CA VAL A 389 1.52 5.85 10.62
C VAL A 389 0.76 5.45 11.89
N LEU A 390 1.41 4.75 12.83
CA LEU A 390 0.81 4.46 14.14
C LEU A 390 0.65 5.72 15.00
N SER A 391 1.50 6.74 14.83
CA SER A 391 1.50 7.97 15.63
C SER A 391 0.77 9.16 14.98
N ALA A 392 0.66 9.18 13.66
CA ALA A 392 0.13 10.30 12.89
C ALA A 392 -0.61 9.79 11.63
N GLN A 393 -1.48 10.63 11.08
CA GLN A 393 -2.03 10.40 9.75
C GLN A 393 -1.03 10.89 8.71
N VAL A 394 -0.72 10.03 7.74
CA VAL A 394 0.08 10.37 6.55
C VAL A 394 -0.89 10.35 5.39
N ASP A 395 -0.90 11.42 4.60
CA ASP A 395 -1.74 11.54 3.42
C ASP A 395 -1.30 10.56 2.32
N ASP A 396 -2.27 9.90 1.69
CA ASP A 396 -2.05 8.89 0.65
C ASP A 396 -1.28 9.47 -0.53
N ALA A 397 -1.61 10.69 -0.94
CA ALA A 397 -0.90 11.36 -2.04
C ALA A 397 0.59 11.55 -1.72
N THR A 398 0.92 11.87 -0.48
CA THR A 398 2.29 11.96 0.02
C THR A 398 3.00 10.60 -0.01
N ILE A 399 2.34 9.52 0.40
CA ILE A 399 2.89 8.16 0.28
C ILE A 399 3.16 7.83 -1.20
N GLY A 400 2.22 8.14 -2.09
CA GLY A 400 2.34 7.95 -3.52
C GLY A 400 3.55 8.69 -4.13
N LEU A 401 3.81 9.93 -3.71
CA LEU A 401 4.98 10.69 -4.16
C LEU A 401 6.31 10.09 -3.69
N ILE A 402 6.35 9.55 -2.47
CA ILE A 402 7.53 8.87 -1.93
C ILE A 402 7.78 7.55 -2.68
N LEU A 403 6.74 6.78 -2.97
CA LEU A 403 6.83 5.56 -3.80
C LEU A 403 7.33 5.87 -5.21
N ALA A 404 6.81 6.93 -5.85
CA ALA A 404 7.27 7.37 -7.16
C ALA A 404 8.77 7.71 -7.14
N PHE A 405 9.23 8.38 -6.09
CA PHE A 405 10.65 8.67 -5.89
C PHE A 405 11.49 7.39 -5.73
N GLY A 406 11.11 6.48 -4.82
CA GLY A 406 11.82 5.21 -4.62
C GLY A 406 11.87 4.37 -5.89
N GLY A 407 10.75 4.30 -6.63
CA GLY A 407 10.66 3.60 -7.91
C GLY A 407 11.60 4.18 -8.96
N GLY A 408 11.79 5.51 -8.97
CA GLY A 408 12.82 6.17 -9.78
C GLY A 408 14.25 5.75 -9.42
N VAL A 409 14.58 5.62 -8.13
CA VAL A 409 15.92 5.18 -7.67
C VAL A 409 16.19 3.74 -8.07
N TYR A 410 15.24 2.82 -7.85
CA TYR A 410 15.38 1.42 -8.27
C TYR A 410 15.40 1.24 -9.79
N LEU A 411 14.65 2.06 -10.52
CA LEU A 411 14.74 2.11 -11.97
C LEU A 411 16.16 2.49 -12.42
N HIS A 412 16.81 3.45 -11.75
CA HIS A 412 18.22 3.77 -12.01
C HIS A 412 19.10 2.55 -11.76
N LEU A 413 19.14 2.04 -10.52
CA LEU A 413 20.01 0.92 -10.15
C LEU A 413 19.83 -0.30 -11.07
N GLY A 414 18.57 -0.70 -11.28
CA GLY A 414 18.23 -1.83 -12.12
C GLY A 414 18.66 -1.63 -13.57
N ALA A 415 18.34 -0.49 -14.19
CA ALA A 415 18.55 -0.27 -15.62
C ALA A 415 19.98 0.19 -15.97
N THR A 416 20.64 0.96 -15.10
CA THR A 416 21.94 1.61 -15.42
C THR A 416 23.13 0.95 -14.74
N ASP A 417 22.95 0.29 -13.60
CA ASP A 417 24.07 -0.29 -12.83
C ASP A 417 24.08 -1.82 -12.84
N CYS A 418 22.91 -2.47 -12.86
CA CYS A 418 22.79 -3.93 -12.87
C CYS A 418 22.62 -4.50 -14.28
N LEU A 419 21.59 -4.09 -15.01
CA LEU A 419 21.24 -4.63 -16.33
C LEU A 419 22.39 -4.54 -17.35
N PRO A 420 23.23 -3.48 -17.37
CA PRO A 420 24.32 -3.40 -18.34
C PRO A 420 25.36 -4.53 -18.23
N LYS A 421 25.47 -5.16 -17.05
CA LYS A 421 26.41 -6.27 -16.80
C LYS A 421 26.07 -7.53 -17.59
N LEU A 422 24.83 -7.68 -18.07
CA LEU A 422 24.46 -8.76 -18.99
C LEU A 422 25.10 -8.61 -20.37
N TYR A 423 25.50 -7.39 -20.74
CA TYR A 423 26.12 -7.10 -22.04
C TYR A 423 27.66 -7.17 -22.00
N ASP A 424 28.28 -7.63 -20.90
CA ASP A 424 29.73 -7.76 -20.82
C ASP A 424 30.26 -8.60 -22.01
N PRO A 425 31.19 -8.05 -22.83
CA PRO A 425 31.75 -8.77 -23.98
C PRO A 425 32.50 -10.05 -23.60
N LYS A 426 32.88 -10.23 -22.33
CA LYS A 426 33.54 -11.45 -21.81
C LYS A 426 32.57 -12.63 -21.65
N LEU A 427 31.26 -12.39 -21.62
CA LEU A 427 30.26 -13.44 -21.47
C LEU A 427 29.96 -14.13 -22.81
N GLY A 428 30.16 -15.45 -22.85
CA GLY A 428 29.76 -16.29 -23.99
C GLY A 428 28.24 -16.47 -24.09
N PHE A 429 27.75 -16.99 -25.23
CA PHE A 429 26.31 -17.16 -25.50
C PHE A 429 25.53 -17.89 -24.38
N GLY A 430 26.02 -19.06 -23.95
CA GLY A 430 25.35 -19.82 -22.88
C GLY A 430 25.35 -19.11 -21.52
N GLN A 431 26.39 -18.32 -21.24
CA GLN A 431 26.47 -17.52 -20.01
C GLN A 431 25.47 -16.36 -20.03
N ARG A 432 25.29 -15.73 -21.20
CA ARG A 432 24.26 -14.70 -21.41
C ARG A 432 22.86 -15.26 -21.25
N LEU A 433 22.59 -16.45 -21.78
CA LEU A 433 21.30 -17.13 -21.59
C LEU A 433 21.03 -17.44 -20.10
N ALA A 434 22.04 -17.91 -19.37
CA ALA A 434 21.93 -18.15 -17.93
C ALA A 434 21.70 -16.86 -17.13
N ALA A 435 22.39 -15.77 -17.48
CA ALA A 435 22.17 -14.46 -16.87
C ALA A 435 20.76 -13.93 -17.18
N PHE A 436 20.29 -14.04 -18.42
CA PHE A 436 18.92 -13.67 -18.78
C PHE A 436 17.87 -14.50 -18.02
N ALA A 437 18.07 -15.81 -17.85
CA ALA A 437 17.20 -16.63 -17.03
C ALA A 437 17.19 -16.19 -15.55
N ALA A 438 18.35 -15.77 -15.02
CA ALA A 438 18.43 -15.22 -13.67
C ALA A 438 17.70 -13.87 -13.53
N PHE A 439 17.76 -13.01 -14.55
CA PHE A 439 16.94 -11.79 -14.62
C PHE A 439 15.45 -12.10 -14.58
N VAL A 440 14.98 -13.02 -15.43
CA VAL A 440 13.57 -13.42 -15.46
C VAL A 440 13.16 -14.02 -14.12
N LEU A 441 14.01 -14.82 -13.49
CA LEU A 441 13.76 -15.36 -12.15
C LEU A 441 13.61 -14.25 -11.11
N GLY A 442 14.50 -13.26 -11.10
CA GLY A 442 14.39 -12.11 -10.19
C GLY A 442 13.07 -11.37 -10.36
N ALA A 443 12.66 -11.12 -11.61
CA ALA A 443 11.39 -10.45 -11.90
C ALA A 443 10.16 -11.28 -11.52
N ILE A 444 10.19 -12.60 -11.77
CA ILE A 444 9.08 -13.51 -11.43
C ILE A 444 8.92 -13.60 -9.92
N VAL A 445 10.00 -13.74 -9.14
CA VAL A 445 9.88 -13.88 -7.69
C VAL A 445 9.19 -12.66 -7.07
N ILE A 446 9.51 -11.45 -7.55
CA ILE A 446 8.77 -10.24 -7.16
C ILE A 446 7.32 -10.28 -7.66
N GLY A 447 7.10 -10.59 -8.93
CA GLY A 447 5.75 -10.60 -9.52
C GLY A 447 4.80 -11.63 -8.90
N LEU A 448 5.31 -12.76 -8.40
CA LEU A 448 4.50 -13.80 -7.74
C LEU A 448 3.82 -13.31 -6.46
N ILE A 449 4.34 -12.25 -5.83
CA ILE A 449 3.78 -11.67 -4.61
C ILE A 449 2.45 -10.96 -4.89
N LEU A 450 2.23 -10.55 -6.14
CA LEU A 450 0.96 -9.97 -6.57
C LEU A 450 -0.16 -11.02 -6.70
N ILE A 451 0.14 -12.32 -6.65
CA ILE A 451 -0.89 -13.35 -6.72
C ILE A 451 -1.70 -13.33 -5.42
N GLY A 452 -2.96 -12.91 -5.52
CA GLY A 452 -3.82 -12.73 -4.35
C GLY A 452 -3.52 -11.45 -3.57
N HIS A 453 -2.90 -10.45 -4.21
CA HIS A 453 -2.77 -9.12 -3.63
C HIS A 453 -4.17 -8.50 -3.48
N GLU A 454 -4.50 -8.15 -2.24
CA GLU A 454 -5.73 -7.46 -1.86
C GLU A 454 -5.35 -6.09 -1.32
N HIS A 455 -6.01 -5.04 -1.81
CA HIS A 455 -5.93 -3.73 -1.18
C HIS A 455 -6.90 -3.72 -0.02
N CYS A 456 -6.41 -3.38 1.17
CA CYS A 456 -7.31 -2.96 2.22
C CYS A 456 -7.64 -1.50 2.02
N VAL A 457 -8.92 -1.19 2.08
CA VAL A 457 -9.43 0.17 2.21
C VAL A 457 -9.85 0.31 3.68
N PRO A 458 -9.13 1.09 4.52
CA PRO A 458 -9.58 1.40 5.87
C PRO A 458 -10.98 2.02 5.82
N GLU A 459 -11.84 1.73 6.80
CA GLU A 459 -13.10 2.46 6.98
C GLU A 459 -12.79 3.98 7.06
N GLY A 460 -13.26 4.75 6.06
CA GLY A 460 -13.01 6.18 5.90
C GLY A 460 -11.99 6.61 4.82
N GLY A 461 -11.42 5.68 4.06
CA GLY A 461 -10.61 5.99 2.86
C GLY A 461 -11.45 5.93 1.59
N GLU A 462 -11.62 7.05 0.89
CA GLU A 462 -12.33 7.10 -0.40
C GLU A 462 -11.63 6.24 -1.46
N GLY A 463 -12.07 4.99 -1.61
CA GLY A 463 -11.55 4.06 -2.61
C GLY A 463 -12.17 4.30 -4.00
N HIS A 464 -11.52 5.10 -4.85
CA HIS A 464 -11.86 5.19 -6.27
C HIS A 464 -11.19 4.07 -7.09
N GLY A 465 -11.93 2.98 -7.28
CA GLY A 465 -11.55 1.88 -8.18
C GLY A 465 -11.69 2.23 -9.67
N GLY A 466 -10.57 2.14 -10.39
CA GLY A 466 -10.45 1.44 -11.67
C GLY A 466 -11.07 2.06 -12.93
N HIS A 467 -10.27 2.83 -13.67
CA HIS A 467 -10.47 3.00 -15.12
C HIS A 467 -9.94 1.77 -15.88
N GLY A 468 -10.79 0.76 -16.00
CA GLY A 468 -10.66 -0.29 -17.01
C GLY A 468 -11.03 0.25 -18.39
N GLY A 469 -10.10 0.16 -19.33
CA GLY A 469 -10.20 0.71 -20.67
C GLY A 469 -11.29 0.10 -21.55
N GLY A 470 -11.84 0.96 -22.41
CA GLY A 470 -12.64 0.60 -23.57
C GLY A 470 -12.14 1.36 -24.80
N HIS A 471 -10.96 0.99 -25.32
CA HIS A 471 -10.64 1.25 -26.72
C HIS A 471 -11.25 0.11 -27.55
N GLY A 472 -12.26 0.44 -28.36
CA GLY A 472 -12.91 -0.46 -29.30
C GLY A 472 -13.61 0.34 -30.40
N ASP A 473 -12.88 0.52 -31.50
CA ASP A 473 -13.35 0.62 -32.89
C ASP A 473 -14.46 1.63 -33.28
N ALA A 474 -14.02 2.71 -33.91
CA ALA A 474 -14.84 3.48 -34.85
C ALA A 474 -14.11 3.64 -36.20
N HIS A 475 -14.11 2.58 -36.99
CA HIS A 475 -13.91 2.65 -38.44
C HIS A 475 -15.17 2.16 -39.17
N GLY A 476 -15.81 3.07 -39.91
CA GLY A 476 -16.30 2.81 -41.27
C GLY A 476 -17.72 2.25 -41.47
N GLY A 477 -18.58 3.08 -42.08
CA GLY A 477 -19.83 2.72 -42.77
C GLY A 477 -20.93 3.72 -42.39
N GLY A 478 -21.33 4.69 -43.22
CA GLY A 478 -21.67 4.58 -44.63
C GLY A 478 -23.20 4.54 -44.76
N HIS A 479 -23.85 5.70 -44.67
CA HIS A 479 -24.99 6.13 -45.50
C HIS A 479 -25.37 7.58 -45.21
#